data_AF-A0A318Z7S7-F1
#
_entry.id   AF-A0A318Z7S7-F1
#
_cell.length_a   1.000
_cell.length_b   1.000
_cell.length_c   1.000
_cell.angle_alpha   90.00
_cell.angle_beta   90.00
_cell.angle_gamma   90.00
#
_symmetry.space_group_name_H-M   'P 1'
#
loop_
_entity.id
_entity.type
_entity.pdbx_description
1 polymer ?
#
loop_
_entity_poly.entity_id
_entity_poly.type
_entity_poly.pdbx_seq_one_letter_code
_entity_poly.pdbx_strand_id
1 'polypeptide(L)'
;MSSGTRTLPCIHRVRSRPPGLYIAMIGAFVSLLYLFYIFAVPQLRRLHLRTDLSWYDLGLYGFGPSQDYVSFDYESPVVQISEGGAGSDPQFTFLAPRGDSVVQPGPMILDSRGELVWMKHNWEITQDFKVQRYQDTDYLTYWEGDEVEARGYGAWYMLDSTYTQRYVITPIGSYGGDLHEFNITPQGTALVTIYDPVLADLTSIGGPELGWIYDGVFQEIDIATGELIFEWRASKHYPINSTYETLGKAGATRSSAFDYFHINSVDKDDHGNYNILARHTHTVSCIDKDSGVVLWTLGGKLNDF
;
A
#
# COMPACT_ATOMS: atom_id res chain seq x y z
N MET A 1 26.57 -67.14 -85.65
CA MET A 1 25.13 -67.44 -85.53
C MET A 1 24.69 -67.11 -84.10
N SER A 2 23.46 -66.63 -83.98
CA SER A 2 22.85 -65.78 -82.93
C SER A 2 22.77 -66.33 -81.49
N SER A 3 22.50 -65.39 -80.58
CA SER A 3 21.90 -65.46 -79.23
C SER A 3 22.90 -65.55 -78.08
N GLY A 4 22.84 -64.73 -77.01
CA GLY A 4 21.89 -63.70 -76.62
C GLY A 4 22.20 -63.33 -75.16
N THR A 5 22.97 -62.27 -74.93
CA THR A 5 23.34 -61.79 -73.60
C THR A 5 22.29 -60.80 -73.09
N ARG A 6 21.45 -61.23 -72.13
CA ARG A 6 20.58 -60.34 -71.35
C ARG A 6 21.36 -59.75 -70.18
N THR A 7 21.69 -58.46 -70.25
CA THR A 7 22.07 -57.65 -69.10
C THR A 7 20.82 -57.00 -68.51
N LEU A 8 20.47 -57.33 -67.26
CA LEU A 8 19.43 -56.65 -66.48
C LEU A 8 19.95 -55.29 -65.96
N PRO A 9 19.14 -54.22 -65.95
CA PRO A 9 19.55 -52.94 -65.39
C PRO A 9 19.54 -52.95 -63.86
N CYS A 10 20.58 -52.37 -63.26
CA CYS A 10 20.72 -52.14 -61.83
C CYS A 10 19.75 -51.02 -61.39
N ILE A 11 18.76 -51.34 -60.54
CA ILE A 11 17.84 -50.37 -59.96
C ILE A 11 18.52 -49.70 -58.76
N HIS A 12 18.86 -48.42 -58.88
CA HIS A 12 19.23 -47.57 -57.76
C HIS A 12 18.01 -47.39 -56.83
N ARG A 13 18.05 -48.02 -55.65
CA ARG A 13 17.03 -47.85 -54.61
C ARG A 13 17.31 -46.54 -53.85
N VAL A 14 16.60 -45.48 -54.22
CA VAL A 14 16.54 -44.24 -53.42
C VAL A 14 15.95 -44.60 -52.05
N ARG A 15 16.76 -44.51 -50.99
CA ARG A 15 16.27 -44.64 -49.60
C ARG A 15 15.41 -43.41 -49.29
N SER A 16 14.11 -43.53 -49.45
CA SER A 16 13.16 -42.56 -48.89
C SER A 16 13.25 -42.62 -47.36
N ARG A 17 13.46 -41.45 -46.73
CA ARG A 17 13.40 -41.33 -45.26
C ARG A 17 12.01 -41.77 -44.79
N PRO A 18 11.89 -42.53 -43.68
CA PRO A 18 10.61 -43.08 -43.26
C PRO A 18 9.65 -41.94 -42.86
N PRO A 19 8.37 -42.00 -43.30
CA PRO A 19 7.38 -40.95 -43.06
C PRO A 19 7.11 -40.68 -41.57
N GLY A 20 7.46 -41.62 -40.67
CA GLY A 20 7.31 -41.46 -39.23
C GLY A 20 8.17 -40.35 -38.61
N LEU A 21 9.36 -40.08 -39.17
CA LEU A 21 10.21 -38.98 -38.66
C LEU A 21 9.57 -37.62 -38.95
N TYR A 22 8.94 -37.47 -40.11
CA TYR A 22 8.23 -36.24 -40.48
C TYR A 22 6.99 -36.03 -39.59
N ILE A 23 6.24 -37.08 -39.31
CA ILE A 23 5.06 -37.02 -38.42
C ILE A 23 5.48 -36.63 -37.00
N ALA A 24 6.56 -37.22 -36.46
CA ALA A 24 7.08 -36.89 -35.13
C ALA A 24 7.58 -35.44 -35.04
N MET A 25 8.28 -34.96 -36.08
CA MET A 25 8.74 -33.57 -36.15
C MET A 25 7.59 -32.58 -36.22
N ILE A 26 6.55 -32.87 -37.00
CA ILE A 26 5.33 -32.05 -37.08
C ILE A 26 4.62 -32.04 -35.73
N GLY A 27 4.47 -33.19 -35.08
CA GLY A 27 3.87 -33.29 -33.75
C GLY A 27 4.61 -32.46 -32.71
N ALA A 28 5.94 -32.57 -32.64
CA ALA A 28 6.76 -31.78 -31.73
C ALA A 28 6.65 -30.28 -32.00
N PHE A 29 6.62 -29.86 -33.26
CA PHE A 29 6.44 -28.46 -33.64
C PHE A 29 5.06 -27.91 -33.24
N VAL A 30 4.00 -28.68 -33.48
CA VAL A 30 2.63 -28.30 -33.07
C VAL A 30 2.51 -28.22 -31.54
N SER A 31 3.09 -29.17 -30.81
CA SER A 31 3.12 -29.13 -29.34
C SER A 31 3.90 -27.94 -28.82
N LEU A 32 5.04 -27.59 -29.43
CA LEU A 32 5.82 -26.42 -29.04
C LEU A 32 5.06 -25.12 -29.29
N LEU A 33 4.38 -25.00 -30.43
CA LEU A 33 3.52 -23.85 -30.73
C LEU A 33 2.33 -23.75 -29.76
N TYR A 34 1.73 -24.88 -29.41
CA TYR A 34 0.64 -24.93 -28.44
C TYR A 34 1.12 -24.48 -27.05
N LEU A 35 2.27 -24.99 -26.58
CA LEU A 35 2.86 -24.57 -25.32
C LEU A 35 3.27 -23.09 -25.34
N PHE A 36 3.85 -22.60 -26.44
CA PHE A 36 4.16 -21.18 -26.61
C PHE A 36 2.90 -20.32 -26.53
N TYR A 37 1.81 -20.74 -27.19
CA TYR A 37 0.53 -20.03 -27.15
C TYR A 37 -0.08 -20.02 -25.74
N ILE A 38 -0.02 -21.13 -24.99
CA ILE A 38 -0.59 -21.22 -23.64
C ILE A 38 0.26 -20.45 -22.62
N PHE A 39 1.59 -20.48 -22.73
CA PHE A 39 2.48 -19.95 -21.69
C PHE A 39 3.10 -18.59 -22.03
N ALA A 40 3.51 -18.35 -23.27
CA ALA A 40 4.21 -17.11 -23.65
C ALA A 40 3.25 -15.99 -24.08
N VAL A 41 2.22 -16.30 -24.88
CA VAL A 41 1.29 -15.28 -25.41
C VAL A 41 0.56 -14.51 -24.30
N PRO A 42 0.05 -15.13 -23.20
CA PRO A 42 -0.56 -14.37 -22.12
C PRO A 42 0.41 -13.40 -21.42
N GLN A 43 1.69 -13.77 -21.31
CA GLN A 43 2.72 -12.91 -20.70
C GLN A 43 3.08 -11.76 -21.63
N LEU A 44 3.24 -12.03 -22.94
CA LEU A 44 3.48 -10.99 -23.95
C LEU A 44 2.29 -10.02 -24.06
N ARG A 45 1.05 -10.48 -23.84
CA ARG A 45 -0.14 -9.61 -23.77
C ARG A 45 -0.20 -8.76 -22.51
N ARG A 46 0.48 -9.15 -21.43
CA ARG A 46 0.64 -8.32 -20.22
C ARG A 46 1.71 -7.24 -20.43
N LEU A 47 2.66 -7.50 -21.34
CA LEU A 47 3.76 -6.59 -21.64
C LEU A 47 3.23 -5.42 -22.49
N HIS A 48 2.94 -4.31 -21.82
CA HIS A 48 2.61 -3.05 -22.47
C HIS A 48 3.90 -2.29 -22.74
N LEU A 49 4.36 -2.32 -23.99
CA LEU A 49 5.47 -1.46 -24.43
C LEU A 49 4.96 -0.01 -24.45
N ARG A 50 5.31 0.74 -23.42
CA ARG A 50 5.12 2.19 -23.34
C ARG A 50 6.17 2.88 -24.21
N THR A 51 5.76 3.42 -25.35
CA THR A 51 6.64 4.22 -26.23
C THR A 51 6.66 5.69 -25.84
N ASP A 52 5.83 6.06 -24.86
CA ASP A 52 5.63 7.39 -24.30
C ASP A 52 6.46 7.63 -23.03
N LEU A 53 7.36 6.70 -22.67
CA LEU A 53 8.26 6.89 -21.53
C LEU A 53 9.23 8.03 -21.80
N SER A 54 9.25 8.99 -20.90
CA SER A 54 10.22 10.07 -20.88
C SER A 54 11.58 9.58 -20.34
N TRP A 55 12.58 10.46 -20.41
CA TRP A 55 13.87 10.19 -19.77
C TRP A 55 13.79 10.06 -18.25
N TYR A 56 12.79 10.71 -17.64
CA TYR A 56 12.50 10.58 -16.22
C TYR A 56 11.94 9.20 -15.90
N ASP A 57 10.98 8.70 -16.69
CA ASP A 57 10.43 7.35 -16.54
C ASP A 57 11.49 6.24 -16.72
N LEU A 58 12.52 6.52 -17.54
CA LEU A 58 13.64 5.61 -17.77
C LEU A 58 14.73 5.69 -16.68
N GLY A 59 14.55 6.55 -15.66
CA GLY A 59 15.47 6.69 -14.53
C GLY A 59 16.80 7.37 -14.89
N LEU A 60 16.88 8.08 -16.02
CA LEU A 60 18.14 8.73 -16.44
C LEU A 60 18.58 9.87 -15.52
N TYR A 61 17.67 10.42 -14.71
CA TYR A 61 17.97 11.43 -13.69
C TYR A 61 18.30 10.83 -12.31
N GLY A 62 18.40 9.50 -12.20
CA GLY A 62 18.65 8.78 -10.95
C GLY A 62 17.37 8.32 -10.25
N PHE A 63 17.53 7.67 -9.09
CA PHE A 63 16.42 7.08 -8.34
C PHE A 63 15.63 8.09 -7.48
N GLY A 64 16.19 9.27 -7.25
CA GLY A 64 15.58 10.36 -6.50
C GLY A 64 16.13 11.69 -6.98
N PRO A 65 15.76 12.15 -8.20
CA PRO A 65 16.25 13.42 -8.71
C PRO A 65 15.75 14.58 -7.83
N SER A 66 16.65 15.46 -7.45
CA SER A 66 16.37 16.63 -6.61
C SER A 66 16.81 17.93 -7.27
N GLN A 67 16.27 19.04 -6.77
CA GLN A 67 16.64 20.39 -7.18
C GLN A 67 16.88 21.30 -5.98
N ASP A 68 17.88 22.17 -6.12
CA ASP A 68 18.27 23.20 -5.15
C ASP A 68 17.61 24.54 -5.43
N TYR A 69 17.57 25.41 -4.42
CA TYR A 69 17.04 26.77 -4.52
C TYR A 69 18.07 27.81 -4.07
N VAL A 70 18.03 29.00 -4.67
CA VAL A 70 18.85 30.13 -4.21
C VAL A 70 18.28 30.75 -2.92
N SER A 71 16.95 30.67 -2.74
CA SER A 71 16.23 31.29 -1.63
C SER A 71 16.07 30.39 -0.41
N PHE A 72 16.46 29.12 -0.49
CA PHE A 72 16.11 28.11 0.50
C PHE A 72 17.09 26.93 0.48
N ASP A 73 17.45 26.43 1.66
CA ASP A 73 18.56 25.47 1.84
C ASP A 73 18.15 23.99 1.73
N TYR A 74 16.87 23.66 1.52
CA TYR A 74 16.45 22.27 1.31
C TYR A 74 16.22 21.98 -0.17
N GLU A 75 16.51 20.73 -0.51
CA GLU A 75 16.24 20.14 -1.80
C GLU A 75 14.83 19.58 -1.87
N SER A 76 14.15 19.79 -2.99
CA SER A 76 12.87 19.13 -3.28
C SER A 76 13.01 18.12 -4.42
N PRO A 77 12.17 17.08 -4.49
CA PRO A 77 12.14 16.19 -5.65
C PRO A 77 11.79 16.94 -6.94
N VAL A 78 12.51 16.63 -8.01
CA VAL A 78 12.07 17.01 -9.36
C VAL A 78 10.92 16.09 -9.74
N VAL A 79 9.72 16.64 -9.89
CA VAL A 79 8.55 15.86 -10.30
C VAL A 79 8.30 15.96 -11.80
N GLN A 80 7.80 14.88 -12.37
CA GLN A 80 7.21 14.91 -13.71
C GLN A 80 5.69 14.80 -13.59
N ILE A 81 5.01 15.89 -13.94
CA ILE A 81 3.55 15.91 -14.03
C ILE A 81 3.17 15.55 -15.46
N SER A 82 2.44 14.44 -15.63
CA SER A 82 1.83 14.12 -16.92
C SER A 82 0.64 15.06 -17.12
N GLU A 83 0.66 15.88 -18.19
CA GLU A 83 -0.47 16.77 -18.50
C GLU A 83 -1.75 15.94 -18.73
N GLY A 84 -2.73 16.09 -17.83
CA GLY A 84 -4.10 15.66 -18.06
C GLY A 84 -4.81 16.66 -18.98
N GLY A 85 -5.63 16.18 -19.91
CA GLY A 85 -6.35 17.02 -20.88
C GLY A 85 -7.17 18.16 -20.25
N ALA A 86 -7.53 19.14 -21.09
CA ALA A 86 -8.21 20.40 -20.73
C ALA A 86 -9.16 20.29 -19.51
N GLY A 87 -8.71 20.85 -18.39
CA GLY A 87 -9.43 20.80 -17.11
C GLY A 87 -8.55 20.73 -15.86
N SER A 88 -7.24 20.99 -15.96
CA SER A 88 -6.38 21.07 -14.77
C SER A 88 -6.84 22.25 -13.91
N ASP A 89 -7.50 21.91 -12.81
CA ASP A 89 -7.76 22.85 -11.72
C ASP A 89 -6.39 23.35 -11.20
N PRO A 90 -6.19 24.66 -10.93
CA PRO A 90 -4.96 25.21 -10.34
C PRO A 90 -4.62 24.69 -8.92
N GLN A 91 -4.94 23.44 -8.61
CA GLN A 91 -4.78 22.84 -7.29
C GLN A 91 -3.32 22.57 -6.94
N PHE A 92 -3.06 22.65 -5.65
CA PHE A 92 -1.81 22.23 -5.04
C PHE A 92 -1.75 20.70 -4.91
N THR A 93 -0.55 20.15 -5.05
CA THR A 93 -0.27 18.74 -4.76
C THR A 93 0.41 18.64 -3.40
N PHE A 94 -0.13 17.82 -2.51
CA PHE A 94 0.40 17.55 -1.17
C PHE A 94 1.13 16.22 -1.19
N LEU A 95 2.39 16.21 -0.78
CA LEU A 95 3.25 15.02 -0.77
C LEU A 95 4.00 14.93 0.55
N ALA A 96 4.37 13.72 0.94
CA ALA A 96 5.34 13.46 2.01
C ALA A 96 6.40 12.47 1.51
N PRO A 97 7.37 12.91 0.67
CA PRO A 97 8.40 12.03 0.13
C PRO A 97 9.29 11.47 1.24
N ARG A 98 9.68 10.21 1.08
CA ARG A 98 10.48 9.46 2.07
C ARG A 98 11.30 8.35 1.41
N GLY A 99 12.23 7.79 2.18
CA GLY A 99 13.10 6.69 1.77
C GLY A 99 14.50 7.15 1.39
N ASP A 100 15.40 6.19 1.18
CA ASP A 100 16.85 6.42 1.09
C ASP A 100 17.31 7.32 -0.06
N SER A 101 16.45 7.53 -1.07
CA SER A 101 16.74 8.39 -2.22
C SER A 101 16.16 9.80 -2.08
N VAL A 102 15.53 10.14 -0.94
CA VAL A 102 14.99 11.46 -0.66
C VAL A 102 15.95 12.18 0.30
N VAL A 103 16.60 13.23 -0.20
CA VAL A 103 17.63 13.98 0.56
C VAL A 103 17.04 14.67 1.78
N GLN A 104 15.89 15.34 1.60
CA GLN A 104 15.19 16.08 2.66
C GLN A 104 13.73 15.58 2.76
N PRO A 105 13.46 14.51 3.51
CA PRO A 105 12.10 14.03 3.70
C PRO A 105 11.25 15.00 4.52
N GLY A 106 9.94 14.93 4.32
CA GLY A 106 8.98 15.76 5.03
C GLY A 106 7.79 16.18 4.18
N PRO A 107 6.82 16.92 4.76
CA PRO A 107 5.65 17.37 4.03
C PRO A 107 6.02 18.47 3.04
N MET A 108 5.46 18.42 1.84
CA MET A 108 5.70 19.40 0.79
C MET A 108 4.45 19.69 -0.04
N ILE A 109 4.35 20.94 -0.48
CA ILE A 109 3.28 21.45 -1.35
C ILE A 109 3.90 21.89 -2.66
N LEU A 110 3.37 21.37 -3.76
CA LEU A 110 3.73 21.76 -5.12
C LEU A 110 2.57 22.48 -5.79
N ASP A 111 2.86 23.47 -6.63
CA ASP A 111 1.88 24.07 -7.52
C ASP A 111 1.52 23.14 -8.69
N SER A 112 0.57 23.54 -9.53
CA SER A 112 0.13 22.75 -10.68
C SER A 112 1.20 22.51 -11.75
N ARG A 113 2.36 23.18 -11.66
CA ARG A 113 3.51 23.00 -12.56
C ARG A 113 4.61 22.15 -11.91
N GLY A 114 4.42 21.73 -10.66
CA GLY A 114 5.43 20.98 -9.90
C GLY A 114 6.45 21.89 -9.21
N GLU A 115 6.22 23.20 -9.16
CA GLU A 115 7.11 24.14 -8.47
C GLU A 115 6.83 24.11 -6.96
N LEU A 116 7.89 24.18 -6.15
CA LEU A 116 7.78 24.16 -4.71
C LEU A 116 7.07 25.42 -4.17
N VAL A 117 5.99 25.21 -3.41
CA VAL A 117 5.26 26.26 -2.70
C VAL A 117 5.72 26.34 -1.25
N TRP A 118 5.85 25.18 -0.61
CA TRP A 118 6.29 25.06 0.77
C TRP A 118 6.82 23.65 1.03
N MET A 119 7.82 23.53 1.90
CA MET A 119 8.19 22.25 2.51
C MET A 119 8.75 22.46 3.90
N LYS A 120 8.72 21.39 4.69
CA LYS A 120 9.45 21.27 5.95
C LYS A 120 10.31 20.02 5.87
N HIS A 121 11.57 20.14 6.30
CA HIS A 121 12.37 18.96 6.58
C HIS A 121 11.97 18.37 7.94
N ASN A 122 11.66 17.08 7.94
CA ASN A 122 11.43 16.26 9.12
C ASN A 122 12.57 15.25 9.24
N TRP A 123 13.10 15.06 10.45
CA TRP A 123 14.17 14.10 10.68
C TRP A 123 13.66 12.66 10.69
N GLU A 124 12.39 12.49 11.07
CA GLU A 124 11.68 11.23 11.08
C GLU A 124 10.78 11.09 9.85
N ILE A 125 10.14 9.92 9.72
CA ILE A 125 9.27 9.64 8.58
C ILE A 125 8.03 10.51 8.66
N THR A 126 7.64 11.08 7.53
CA THR A 126 6.38 11.82 7.40
C THR A 126 5.38 11.05 6.56
N GLN A 127 4.14 10.97 7.03
CA GLN A 127 3.00 10.38 6.32
C GLN A 127 1.73 11.22 6.54
N ASP A 128 0.65 10.84 5.85
CA ASP A 128 -0.69 11.43 6.01
C ASP A 128 -0.71 12.97 5.90
N PHE A 129 0.05 13.53 4.96
CA PHE A 129 0.08 14.97 4.74
C PHE A 129 -1.12 15.43 3.91
N LYS A 130 -2.06 16.12 4.56
CA LYS A 130 -3.30 16.61 3.94
C LYS A 130 -3.82 17.87 4.62
N VAL A 131 -4.74 18.56 3.94
CA VAL A 131 -5.49 19.68 4.53
C VAL A 131 -6.72 19.13 5.24
N GLN A 132 -6.96 19.56 6.47
CA GLN A 132 -8.16 19.22 7.23
C GLN A 132 -8.76 20.47 7.91
N ARG A 133 -10.07 20.47 8.08
CA ARG A 133 -10.82 21.59 8.65
C ARG A 133 -11.04 21.38 10.15
N TYR A 134 -10.66 22.36 10.98
CA TYR A 134 -10.94 22.37 12.41
C TYR A 134 -11.43 23.76 12.85
N GLN A 135 -12.61 23.82 13.49
CA GLN A 135 -13.25 25.07 13.93
C GLN A 135 -13.26 26.16 12.85
N ASP A 136 -13.83 25.82 11.69
CA ASP A 136 -13.92 26.71 10.51
C ASP A 136 -12.58 27.19 9.91
N THR A 137 -11.45 26.63 10.37
CA THR A 137 -10.11 26.98 9.90
C THR A 137 -9.42 25.78 9.25
N ASP A 138 -8.81 25.98 8.07
CA ASP A 138 -7.99 24.96 7.43
C ASP A 138 -6.64 24.84 8.12
N TYR A 139 -6.25 23.60 8.40
CA TYR A 139 -4.93 23.23 8.90
C TYR A 139 -4.24 22.28 7.94
N LEU A 140 -2.93 22.46 7.80
CA LEU A 140 -2.06 21.43 7.28
C LEU A 140 -1.84 20.39 8.38
N THR A 141 -2.04 19.12 8.05
CA THR A 141 -1.90 18.01 8.98
C THR A 141 -0.89 17.02 8.42
N TYR A 142 0.00 16.50 9.25
CA TYR A 142 0.88 15.37 8.91
C TYR A 142 1.19 14.53 10.14
N TRP A 143 1.50 13.27 9.92
CA TRP A 143 2.12 12.38 10.89
C TRP A 143 3.65 12.48 10.80
N GLU A 144 4.34 12.51 11.93
CA GLU A 144 5.80 12.35 12.03
C GLU A 144 6.15 11.34 13.13
N GLY A 145 7.03 10.38 12.82
CA GLY A 145 7.42 9.32 13.75
C GLY A 145 8.34 8.25 13.17
N ASP A 146 8.62 7.23 13.98
CA ASP A 146 9.34 6.02 13.58
C ASP A 146 8.42 5.02 12.88
N GLU A 147 8.91 4.37 11.83
CA GLU A 147 8.21 3.26 11.17
C GLU A 147 9.00 1.96 11.30
N VAL A 148 8.33 0.89 11.74
CA VAL A 148 8.88 -0.47 11.74
C VAL A 148 7.90 -1.42 11.09
N GLU A 149 8.29 -1.98 9.93
CA GLU A 149 7.47 -2.90 9.14
C GLU A 149 6.08 -2.32 8.80
N ALA A 150 6.04 -1.08 8.28
CA ALA A 150 4.83 -0.34 7.95
C ALA A 150 3.91 0.03 9.13
N ARG A 151 4.37 -0.11 10.38
CA ARG A 151 3.66 0.34 11.58
C ARG A 151 4.32 1.61 12.12
N GLY A 152 3.50 2.62 12.40
CA GLY A 152 3.99 3.89 12.96
C GLY A 152 4.07 3.88 14.48
N TYR A 153 5.05 4.62 15.01
CA TYR A 153 5.09 5.09 16.38
C TYR A 153 5.44 6.58 16.36
N GLY A 154 4.42 7.44 16.37
CA GLY A 154 4.60 8.89 16.18
C GLY A 154 3.46 9.73 16.73
N ALA A 155 3.33 10.94 16.17
CA ALA A 155 2.29 11.91 16.52
C ALA A 155 1.83 12.67 15.26
N TRP A 156 0.66 13.29 15.34
CA TRP A 156 0.15 14.15 14.27
C TRP A 156 0.27 15.62 14.64
N TYR A 157 0.66 16.43 13.67
CA TYR A 157 0.93 17.85 13.84
C TYR A 157 -0.02 18.66 12.98
N MET A 158 -0.59 19.72 13.55
CA MET A 158 -1.48 20.64 12.84
C MET A 158 -0.83 22.02 12.73
N LEU A 159 -0.66 22.50 11.51
CA LEU A 159 -0.07 23.80 11.19
C LEU A 159 -1.14 24.71 10.62
N ASP A 160 -1.18 25.96 11.07
CA ASP A 160 -2.09 26.96 10.52
C ASP A 160 -1.62 27.50 9.16
N SER A 161 -2.34 28.48 8.61
CA SER A 161 -2.00 29.14 7.34
C SER A 161 -0.69 29.95 7.36
N THR A 162 -0.10 30.16 8.55
CA THR A 162 1.25 30.75 8.70
C THR A 162 2.34 29.67 8.77
N TYR A 163 1.98 28.40 8.55
CA TYR A 163 2.84 27.23 8.70
C TYR A 163 3.39 27.06 10.13
N THR A 164 2.70 27.64 11.12
CA THR A 164 3.08 27.52 12.53
C THR A 164 2.31 26.37 13.15
N GLN A 165 3.02 25.46 13.82
CA GLN A 165 2.40 24.38 14.57
C GLN A 165 1.50 24.93 15.69
N ARG A 166 0.24 24.51 15.71
CA ARG A 166 -0.76 24.89 16.71
C ARG A 166 -1.16 23.74 17.61
N TYR A 167 -1.22 22.52 17.07
CA TYR A 167 -1.62 21.33 17.81
C TYR A 167 -0.65 20.18 17.55
N VAL A 168 -0.53 19.34 18.56
CA VAL A 168 0.10 18.01 18.48
C VAL A 168 -0.90 17.03 19.06
N ILE A 169 -1.26 16.02 18.27
CA ILE A 169 -2.18 14.98 18.65
C ILE A 169 -1.38 13.71 18.90
N THR A 170 -1.53 13.16 20.10
CA THR A 170 -0.97 11.88 20.50
C THR A 170 -2.08 11.01 21.06
N PRO A 171 -2.06 9.69 20.83
CA PRO A 171 -3.04 8.82 21.45
C PRO A 171 -2.98 8.88 22.98
N ILE A 172 -4.12 8.67 23.63
CA ILE A 172 -4.24 8.71 25.09
C ILE A 172 -3.85 7.36 25.67
N GLY A 173 -2.79 7.35 26.47
CA GLY A 173 -2.22 6.13 27.07
C GLY A 173 -0.71 6.04 26.83
N SER A 174 -0.15 4.85 26.99
CA SER A 174 1.28 4.60 26.67
C SER A 174 1.40 4.02 25.27
N TYR A 175 1.04 4.83 24.28
CA TYR A 175 1.01 4.45 22.87
C TYR A 175 1.80 5.44 22.01
N GLY A 176 2.19 4.99 20.82
CA GLY A 176 2.54 5.87 19.70
C GLY A 176 1.41 5.85 18.69
N GLY A 177 1.18 6.98 18.03
CA GLY A 177 0.24 7.07 16.92
C GLY A 177 0.76 6.30 15.71
N ASP A 178 -0.10 5.46 15.14
CA ASP A 178 0.21 4.76 13.90
C ASP A 178 0.14 5.71 12.70
N LEU A 179 0.85 5.40 11.63
CA LEU A 179 1.03 6.31 10.50
C LEU A 179 -0.15 6.35 9.52
N HIS A 180 -1.13 5.45 9.65
CA HIS A 180 -2.13 5.24 8.60
C HIS A 180 -3.30 6.22 8.62
N GLU A 181 -3.72 6.70 9.80
CA GLU A 181 -4.93 7.52 9.90
C GLU A 181 -4.82 8.65 10.92
N PHE A 182 -5.14 9.85 10.45
CA PHE A 182 -5.59 10.97 11.25
C PHE A 182 -6.70 11.72 10.51
N ASN A 183 -7.91 11.65 11.05
CA ASN A 183 -9.08 12.31 10.49
C ASN A 183 -9.74 13.22 11.53
N ILE A 184 -9.95 14.49 11.18
CA ILE A 184 -10.66 15.46 12.02
C ILE A 184 -12.14 15.39 11.71
N THR A 185 -12.94 15.07 12.72
CA THR A 185 -14.39 15.01 12.59
C THR A 185 -15.00 16.42 12.55
N PRO A 186 -16.22 16.58 11.99
CA PRO A 186 -16.94 17.85 12.06
C PRO A 186 -17.22 18.35 13.48
N GLN A 187 -17.13 17.48 14.49
CA GLN A 187 -17.31 17.83 15.91
C GLN A 187 -16.02 18.37 16.56
N GLY A 188 -14.91 18.43 15.82
CA GLY A 188 -13.63 18.92 16.34
C GLY A 188 -12.86 17.87 17.14
N THR A 189 -13.07 16.60 16.83
CA THR A 189 -12.36 15.46 17.44
C THR A 189 -11.42 14.82 16.42
N ALA A 190 -10.41 14.12 16.90
CA ALA A 190 -9.43 13.41 16.09
C ALA A 190 -9.67 11.91 16.17
N LEU A 191 -9.80 11.26 15.01
CA LEU A 191 -9.74 9.81 14.87
C LEU A 191 -8.29 9.41 14.56
N VAL A 192 -7.74 8.51 15.37
CA VAL A 192 -6.33 8.09 15.27
C VAL A 192 -6.20 6.58 15.41
N THR A 193 -5.27 5.97 14.68
CA THR A 193 -4.95 4.54 14.78
C THR A 193 -3.73 4.26 15.63
N ILE A 194 -3.67 3.06 16.21
CA ILE A 194 -2.63 2.63 17.14
C ILE A 194 -2.40 1.12 16.93
N TYR A 195 -1.15 0.70 17.08
CA TYR A 195 -0.82 -0.71 17.33
C TYR A 195 -0.44 -0.91 18.80
N ASP A 196 -1.15 -1.83 19.47
CA ASP A 196 -0.85 -2.20 20.86
C ASP A 196 -0.40 -3.67 20.96
N PRO A 197 0.87 -3.95 21.27
CA PRO A 197 1.35 -5.30 21.46
C PRO A 197 0.78 -5.93 22.74
N VAL A 198 -0.07 -6.95 22.57
CA VAL A 198 -0.73 -7.67 23.69
C VAL A 198 -0.56 -9.18 23.56
N LEU A 199 -0.71 -9.88 24.69
CA LEU A 199 -0.72 -11.35 24.71
C LEU A 199 -2.05 -11.88 24.18
N ALA A 200 -1.99 -12.94 23.38
CA ALA A 200 -3.18 -13.61 22.85
C ALA A 200 -2.92 -15.09 22.52
N ASP A 201 -4.01 -15.86 22.42
CA ASP A 201 -3.99 -17.26 21.99
C ASP A 201 -3.96 -17.37 20.46
N LEU A 202 -2.84 -17.86 19.93
CA LEU A 202 -2.61 -18.03 18.49
C LEU A 202 -2.87 -19.46 17.99
N THR A 203 -3.37 -20.36 18.84
CA THR A 203 -3.63 -21.77 18.46
C THR A 203 -4.58 -21.89 17.27
N SER A 204 -5.55 -20.98 17.15
CA SER A 204 -6.52 -20.93 16.05
C SER A 204 -5.89 -20.75 14.66
N ILE A 205 -4.64 -20.29 14.60
CA ILE A 205 -3.86 -20.10 13.37
C ILE A 205 -2.56 -20.92 13.37
N GLY A 206 -2.46 -21.93 14.24
CA GLY A 206 -1.31 -22.83 14.32
C GLY A 206 -0.12 -22.29 15.14
N GLY A 207 -0.33 -21.23 15.93
CA GLY A 207 0.66 -20.63 16.83
C GLY A 207 0.60 -21.15 18.28
N PRO A 208 1.39 -20.55 19.19
CA PRO A 208 1.36 -20.88 20.61
C PRO A 208 0.09 -20.38 21.31
N GLU A 209 -0.30 -21.04 22.40
CA GLU A 209 -1.40 -20.62 23.30
C GLU A 209 -1.11 -19.28 23.99
N LEU A 210 0.17 -18.98 24.21
CA LEU A 210 0.63 -17.70 24.75
C LEU A 210 1.57 -17.04 23.74
N GLY A 211 0.97 -16.36 22.76
CA GLY A 211 1.67 -15.55 21.76
C GLY A 211 1.43 -14.06 21.93
N TRP A 212 1.94 -13.27 21.00
CA TRP A 212 1.76 -11.82 20.93
C TRP A 212 1.04 -11.43 19.63
N ILE A 213 0.13 -10.48 19.72
CA ILE A 213 -0.47 -9.78 18.57
C ILE A 213 -0.17 -8.29 18.64
N TYR A 214 -0.10 -7.66 17.48
CA TYR A 214 -0.34 -6.22 17.40
C TYR A 214 -1.86 -6.03 17.31
N ASP A 215 -2.47 -5.62 18.42
CA ASP A 215 -3.90 -5.31 18.43
C ASP A 215 -4.13 -4.01 17.65
N GLY A 216 -5.11 -4.04 16.75
CA GLY A 216 -5.54 -2.87 16.00
C GLY A 216 -6.46 -2.04 16.88
N VAL A 217 -6.02 -0.85 17.26
CA VAL A 217 -6.76 0.05 18.13
C VAL A 217 -7.01 1.37 17.40
N PHE A 218 -8.17 1.97 17.61
CA PHE A 218 -8.38 3.37 17.27
C PHE A 218 -8.98 4.13 18.44
N GLN A 219 -8.72 5.43 18.47
CA GLN A 219 -9.28 6.35 19.46
C GLN A 219 -9.96 7.54 18.79
N GLU A 220 -11.01 8.05 19.42
CA GLU A 220 -11.54 9.39 19.18
C GLU A 220 -11.11 10.29 20.35
N ILE A 221 -10.45 11.41 20.05
CA ILE A 221 -9.86 12.32 21.03
C ILE A 221 -10.39 13.74 20.79
N ASP A 222 -10.81 14.44 21.83
CA ASP A 222 -11.14 15.86 21.72
C ASP A 222 -9.87 16.68 21.47
N ILE A 223 -9.81 17.43 20.36
CA ILE A 223 -8.61 18.19 19.98
C ILE A 223 -8.34 19.35 20.94
N ALA A 224 -9.39 19.95 21.52
CA ALA A 224 -9.26 21.12 22.38
C ALA A 224 -8.83 20.74 23.81
N THR A 225 -9.37 19.65 24.34
CA THR A 225 -9.15 19.22 25.73
C THR A 225 -8.11 18.11 25.86
N GLY A 226 -7.88 17.34 24.79
CA GLY A 226 -7.06 16.12 24.83
C GLY A 226 -7.74 14.96 25.56
N GLU A 227 -9.06 15.01 25.75
CA GLU A 227 -9.81 13.95 26.43
C GLU A 227 -10.11 12.78 25.46
N LEU A 228 -9.97 11.56 25.98
CA LEU A 228 -10.39 10.35 25.27
C LEU A 228 -11.92 10.27 25.26
N ILE A 229 -12.51 10.27 24.06
CA ILE A 229 -13.96 10.13 23.87
C ILE A 229 -14.32 8.67 23.69
N PHE A 230 -13.54 7.93 22.89
CA PHE A 230 -13.81 6.54 22.56
C PHE A 230 -12.52 5.78 22.27
N GLU A 231 -12.45 4.51 22.67
CA GLU A 231 -11.38 3.57 22.30
C GLU A 231 -12.02 2.24 21.87
N TRP A 232 -11.59 1.73 20.73
CA TRP A 232 -12.01 0.43 20.21
C TRP A 232 -10.81 -0.46 19.92
N ARG A 233 -10.97 -1.76 20.18
CA ARG A 233 -9.88 -2.75 20.07
C ARG A 233 -10.33 -3.96 19.26
N ALA A 234 -9.65 -4.23 18.17
CA ALA A 234 -10.00 -5.32 17.26
C ALA A 234 -10.08 -6.68 17.98
N SER A 235 -9.18 -6.96 18.92
CA SER A 235 -9.12 -8.23 19.64
C SER A 235 -10.37 -8.56 20.46
N LYS A 236 -11.19 -7.56 20.80
CA LYS A 236 -12.46 -7.74 21.51
C LYS A 236 -13.63 -8.13 20.61
N HIS A 237 -13.48 -7.95 19.29
CA HIS A 237 -14.59 -8.09 18.32
C HIS A 237 -14.28 -9.08 17.19
N TYR A 238 -13.00 -9.24 16.83
CA TYR A 238 -12.56 -10.10 15.73
C TYR A 238 -11.73 -11.28 16.25
N PRO A 239 -12.13 -12.53 15.93
CA PRO A 239 -11.30 -13.68 16.21
C PRO A 239 -10.02 -13.62 15.36
N ILE A 240 -8.89 -14.05 15.92
CA ILE A 240 -7.57 -13.95 15.28
C ILE A 240 -7.52 -14.72 13.95
N ASN A 241 -8.24 -15.83 13.83
CA ASN A 241 -8.31 -16.61 12.60
C ASN A 241 -9.14 -15.98 11.46
N SER A 242 -9.72 -14.79 11.68
CA SER A 242 -10.38 -14.00 10.63
C SER A 242 -9.39 -13.39 9.63
N THR A 243 -8.11 -13.28 9.99
CA THR A 243 -7.04 -12.76 9.14
C THR A 243 -6.75 -13.65 7.92
N TYR A 244 -6.29 -13.03 6.83
CA TYR A 244 -5.69 -13.71 5.68
C TYR A 244 -4.17 -13.80 5.77
N GLU A 245 -3.57 -13.14 6.75
CA GLU A 245 -2.13 -13.20 6.97
C GLU A 245 -1.69 -14.56 7.53
N THR A 246 -0.51 -14.98 7.11
CA THR A 246 0.10 -16.21 7.63
C THR A 246 0.98 -15.89 8.83
N LEU A 247 0.85 -16.66 9.92
CA LEU A 247 1.62 -16.44 11.14
C LEU A 247 3.14 -16.39 10.91
N GLY A 248 3.67 -17.25 10.03
CA GLY A 248 5.10 -17.29 9.72
C GLY A 248 5.98 -17.45 10.97
N LYS A 249 6.86 -16.48 11.21
CA LYS A 249 7.73 -16.39 12.42
C LYS A 249 7.24 -15.35 13.44
N ALA A 250 6.10 -14.72 13.19
CA ALA A 250 5.53 -13.71 14.07
C ALA A 250 4.86 -14.35 15.29
N GLY A 251 4.49 -13.50 16.26
CA GLY A 251 3.76 -13.86 17.46
C GLY A 251 4.58 -14.46 18.60
N ALA A 252 5.89 -14.66 18.42
CA ALA A 252 6.76 -15.27 19.44
C ALA A 252 7.16 -14.31 20.58
N THR A 253 7.36 -13.02 20.27
CA THR A 253 7.74 -12.00 21.25
C THR A 253 6.95 -10.71 21.04
N ARG A 254 6.99 -9.81 22.03
CA ARG A 254 6.34 -8.48 21.94
C ARG A 254 6.79 -7.66 20.73
N SER A 255 8.08 -7.74 20.37
CA SER A 255 8.66 -6.98 19.26
C SER A 255 8.45 -7.62 17.89
N SER A 256 8.04 -8.89 17.85
CA SER A 256 7.70 -9.60 16.61
C SER A 256 6.26 -10.12 16.69
N ALA A 257 5.37 -9.33 17.29
CA ALA A 257 3.98 -9.71 17.48
C ALA A 257 3.28 -9.92 16.14
N PHE A 258 2.23 -10.73 16.12
CA PHE A 258 1.51 -11.03 14.89
C PHE A 258 0.48 -9.94 14.57
N ASP A 259 0.66 -9.26 13.44
CA ASP A 259 -0.26 -8.24 12.97
C ASP A 259 -1.40 -8.89 12.19
N TYR A 260 -2.49 -9.23 12.90
CA TYR A 260 -3.59 -10.00 12.32
C TYR A 260 -4.69 -9.12 11.71
N PHE A 261 -4.79 -7.84 12.10
CA PHE A 261 -5.93 -6.99 11.78
C PHE A 261 -5.57 -5.80 10.87
N HIS A 262 -4.56 -5.02 11.26
CA HIS A 262 -3.99 -3.91 10.48
C HIS A 262 -5.01 -2.86 10.03
N ILE A 263 -5.37 -1.92 10.93
CA ILE A 263 -6.27 -0.81 10.62
C ILE A 263 -5.54 0.18 9.73
N ASN A 264 -6.14 0.50 8.57
CA ASN A 264 -5.61 1.45 7.61
C ASN A 264 -6.36 2.78 7.60
N SER A 265 -7.63 2.78 8.01
CA SER A 265 -8.46 3.97 7.98
C SER A 265 -9.64 3.85 8.94
N VAL A 266 -10.05 4.99 9.48
CA VAL A 266 -11.20 5.15 10.38
C VAL A 266 -11.92 6.45 10.03
N ASP A 267 -13.22 6.37 9.76
CA ASP A 267 -14.08 7.53 9.50
C ASP A 267 -15.40 7.42 10.27
N LYS A 268 -16.19 8.49 10.31
CA LYS A 268 -17.54 8.48 10.89
C LYS A 268 -18.61 8.61 9.82
N ASP A 269 -19.69 7.86 9.97
CA ASP A 269 -20.91 8.06 9.19
C ASP A 269 -21.76 9.23 9.71
N ASP A 270 -22.82 9.58 8.98
CA ASP A 270 -23.76 10.63 9.35
C ASP A 270 -24.52 10.38 10.67
N HIS A 271 -24.50 9.15 11.18
CA HIS A 271 -25.12 8.77 12.47
C HIS A 271 -24.10 8.82 13.63
N GLY A 272 -22.82 9.06 13.31
CA GLY A 272 -21.68 9.09 14.21
C GLY A 272 -21.07 7.74 14.50
N ASN A 273 -21.49 6.66 13.83
CA ASN A 273 -20.85 5.34 13.92
C ASN A 273 -19.50 5.37 13.21
N TYR A 274 -18.60 4.49 13.60
CA TYR A 274 -17.27 4.41 13.00
C TYR A 274 -17.25 3.41 11.86
N ASN A 275 -16.66 3.78 10.72
CA ASN A 275 -16.32 2.87 9.64
C ASN A 275 -14.82 2.63 9.64
N ILE A 276 -14.41 1.37 9.76
CA ILE A 276 -13.00 0.99 9.80
C ILE A 276 -12.64 0.13 8.59
N LEU A 277 -11.45 0.36 8.03
CA LEU A 277 -10.85 -0.50 7.02
C LEU A 277 -9.70 -1.29 7.63
N ALA A 278 -9.76 -2.61 7.53
CA ALA A 278 -8.75 -3.52 8.05
C ALA A 278 -8.12 -4.33 6.91
N ARG A 279 -6.81 -4.11 6.70
CA ARG A 279 -6.06 -4.66 5.56
C ARG A 279 -5.96 -6.17 5.63
N HIS A 280 -5.62 -6.72 6.80
CA HIS A 280 -5.28 -8.14 6.92
C HIS A 280 -6.51 -9.05 7.02
N THR A 281 -7.67 -8.51 7.34
CA THR A 281 -8.95 -9.23 7.29
C THR A 281 -9.68 -9.04 5.96
N HIS A 282 -9.22 -8.11 5.10
CA HIS A 282 -9.90 -7.68 3.87
C HIS A 282 -11.34 -7.18 4.14
N THR A 283 -11.52 -6.37 5.17
CA THR A 283 -12.86 -5.93 5.62
C THR A 283 -12.98 -4.42 5.69
N VAL A 284 -14.21 -3.95 5.42
CA VAL A 284 -14.74 -2.68 5.92
C VAL A 284 -15.85 -2.98 6.90
N SER A 285 -15.88 -2.33 8.05
CA SER A 285 -16.84 -2.63 9.11
C SER A 285 -17.38 -1.38 9.77
N CYS A 286 -18.67 -1.39 10.09
CA CYS A 286 -19.31 -0.31 10.84
C CYS A 286 -19.43 -0.71 12.30
N ILE A 287 -19.10 0.22 13.19
CA ILE A 287 -19.03 0.05 14.63
C ILE A 287 -19.94 1.07 15.28
N ASP A 288 -20.86 0.58 16.10
CA ASP A 288 -21.74 1.41 16.91
C ASP A 288 -20.94 2.33 17.84
N LYS A 289 -21.24 3.62 17.80
CA LYS A 289 -20.46 4.65 18.48
C LYS A 289 -20.49 4.57 20.01
N ASP A 290 -21.56 4.00 20.56
CA ASP A 290 -21.82 4.00 22.00
C ASP A 290 -21.35 2.68 22.64
N SER A 291 -21.66 1.55 21.99
CA SER A 291 -21.36 0.21 22.49
C SER A 291 -20.08 -0.41 21.95
N GLY A 292 -19.56 0.10 20.83
CA GLY A 292 -18.43 -0.51 20.11
C GLY A 292 -18.75 -1.83 19.43
N VAL A 293 -20.03 -2.23 19.38
CA VAL A 293 -20.46 -3.44 18.67
C VAL A 293 -20.29 -3.25 17.16
N VAL A 294 -19.73 -4.25 16.49
CA VAL A 294 -19.69 -4.30 15.03
C VAL A 294 -21.12 -4.54 14.52
N LEU A 295 -21.66 -3.56 13.80
CA LEU A 295 -23.03 -3.58 13.27
C LEU A 295 -23.12 -4.40 11.98
N TRP A 296 -22.12 -4.28 11.12
CA TRP A 296 -21.98 -5.04 9.89
C TRP A 296 -20.52 -5.07 9.45
N THR A 297 -20.17 -6.07 8.63
CA THR A 297 -18.87 -6.27 7.99
C THR A 297 -19.04 -6.62 6.51
N LEU A 298 -18.43 -5.80 5.67
CA LEU A 298 -18.29 -6.04 4.23
C LEU A 298 -16.91 -6.64 3.95
N GLY A 299 -16.88 -7.80 3.31
CA GLY A 299 -15.68 -8.50 2.89
C GLY A 299 -15.13 -9.50 3.91
N GLY A 300 -14.01 -10.13 3.54
CA GLY A 300 -13.29 -11.07 4.38
C GLY A 300 -14.07 -12.32 4.80
N LYS A 301 -13.58 -12.98 5.86
CA LYS A 301 -14.16 -14.23 6.38
C LYS A 301 -15.43 -14.03 7.20
N LEU A 302 -15.68 -12.81 7.67
CA LEU A 302 -16.82 -12.45 8.52
C LEU A 302 -17.86 -11.62 7.79
N ASN A 303 -17.88 -11.67 6.45
CA ASN A 303 -18.83 -10.91 5.64
C ASN A 303 -20.28 -11.26 6.01
N ASP A 304 -21.06 -10.26 6.42
CA ASP A 304 -22.50 -10.35 6.68
C ASP A 304 -23.33 -9.31 5.91
N PHE A 305 -22.68 -8.58 4.99
CA PHE A 305 -23.28 -7.65 4.03
C PHE A 305 -23.80 -8.35 2.77
#